data_AF-T1AY82-F1
#
_entry.id   AF-T1AY82-F1
#
_cell.length_a   1.000
_cell.length_b   1.000
_cell.length_c   1.000
_cell.angle_alpha   90.00
_cell.angle_beta   90.00
_cell.angle_gamma   90.00
#
_symmetry.space_group_name_H-M   'P 1'
#
loop_
_entity.id
_entity.type
_entity.pdbx_description
1 polymer ?
#
loop_
_entity_poly.entity_id
_entity_poly.type
_entity_poly.pdbx_seq_one_letter_code
_entity_poly.pdbx_strand_id
1 'polypeptide(L)'
;MKALGMKNDEEIYQAVLGELLPLDEPFVQTMKHLLNVNLEECTSKKTYPPEGILTTEDALLYLEKKFATGQAKEYRQRKVDGILDHSLLPHLGDTPTDRLKKALYLGRIARTVLELYLGQRGGTTRTTTR
;
A
#
# COMPACT_ATOMS: atom_id res chain seq x y z
N MET A 1 -1.65 0.87 2.54
CA MET A 1 -1.54 -0.37 3.33
C MET A 1 -2.01 -0.16 4.77
N LYS A 2 -1.58 0.89 5.48
CA LYS A 2 -2.07 1.21 6.83
C LYS A 2 -3.60 1.29 6.95
N ALA A 3 -4.29 2.02 6.06
CA ALA A 3 -5.76 2.09 6.03
C ALA A 3 -6.49 0.75 5.84
N LEU A 4 -5.80 -0.30 5.38
CA LEU A 4 -6.35 -1.65 5.22
C LEU A 4 -6.12 -2.55 6.45
N GLY A 5 -5.49 -2.02 7.50
CA GLY A 5 -5.30 -2.71 8.78
C GLY A 5 -3.87 -3.15 9.08
N MET A 6 -2.89 -2.79 8.24
CA MET A 6 -1.48 -3.03 8.58
C MET A 6 -0.98 -1.98 9.56
N LYS A 7 -0.67 -2.38 10.79
CA LYS A 7 -0.39 -1.43 11.88
C LYS A 7 1.05 -0.95 11.85
N ASN A 8 1.97 -1.88 11.63
CA ASN A 8 3.39 -1.65 11.78
C ASN A 8 4.09 -1.70 10.42
N ASP A 9 5.19 -0.97 10.30
CA ASP A 9 6.00 -0.96 9.08
C ASP A 9 6.61 -2.35 8.82
N GLU A 10 6.87 -3.13 9.87
CA GLU A 10 7.28 -4.53 9.77
C GLU A 10 6.28 -5.38 8.98
N GLU A 11 4.97 -5.21 9.20
CA GLU A 11 3.96 -5.95 8.44
C GLU A 11 3.97 -5.56 6.96
N ILE A 12 4.30 -4.31 6.66
CA ILE A 12 4.47 -3.82 5.29
C ILE A 12 5.73 -4.43 4.66
N TYR A 13 6.85 -4.46 5.38
CA TYR A 13 8.08 -5.14 4.93
C TYR A 13 7.80 -6.61 4.64
N GLN A 14 7.16 -7.33 5.55
CA GLN A 14 6.87 -8.75 5.36
C GLN A 14 5.93 -8.98 4.18
N ALA A 15 4.93 -8.13 3.98
CA ALA A 15 4.01 -8.23 2.85
C ALA A 15 4.68 -7.99 1.48
N VAL A 16 5.72 -7.15 1.44
CA VAL A 16 6.44 -6.82 0.19
C VAL A 16 7.64 -7.74 -0.03
N LEU A 17 8.48 -7.92 0.98
CA LEU A 17 9.79 -8.57 0.88
C LEU A 17 9.86 -9.96 1.53
N GLY A 18 8.86 -10.38 2.32
CA GLY A 18 8.96 -11.58 3.17
C GLY A 18 9.16 -12.90 2.43
N GLU A 19 8.84 -12.94 1.13
CA GLU A 19 9.04 -14.11 0.25
C GLU A 19 10.37 -14.04 -0.54
N LEU A 20 11.19 -13.00 -0.37
CA LEU A 20 12.50 -12.88 -1.03
C LEU A 20 13.58 -13.55 -0.17
N LEU A 21 14.21 -14.57 -0.71
CA LEU A 21 15.35 -15.26 -0.10
C LEU A 21 16.55 -15.25 -1.07
N PRO A 22 17.78 -15.03 -0.57
CA PRO A 22 18.17 -14.58 0.78
C PRO A 22 18.27 -13.04 0.90
N LEU A 23 18.10 -12.52 2.13
CA LEU A 23 17.97 -11.08 2.44
C LEU A 23 19.27 -10.27 2.27
N ASP A 24 20.41 -10.94 2.20
CA ASP A 24 21.75 -10.36 2.03
C ASP A 24 22.11 -10.08 0.56
N GLU A 25 21.27 -10.53 -0.38
CA GLU A 25 21.42 -10.20 -1.79
C GLU A 25 21.40 -8.68 -2.00
N PRO A 26 22.37 -8.08 -2.74
CA PRO A 26 22.42 -6.64 -3.00
C PRO A 26 21.12 -6.09 -3.59
N PHE A 27 20.43 -6.91 -4.37
CA PHE A 27 19.12 -6.62 -4.94
C PHE A 27 18.04 -6.43 -3.87
N VAL A 28 17.95 -7.36 -2.90
CA VAL A 28 16.96 -7.30 -1.82
C VAL A 28 17.25 -6.11 -0.91
N GLN A 29 18.51 -5.80 -0.67
CA GLN A 29 18.93 -4.58 0.05
C GLN A 29 18.51 -3.30 -0.68
N THR A 30 18.62 -3.27 -2.00
CA THR A 30 18.17 -2.13 -2.83
C THR A 30 16.65 -1.97 -2.74
N MET A 31 15.89 -3.05 -2.84
CA MET A 31 14.43 -3.01 -2.65
C MET A 31 14.03 -2.54 -1.26
N LYS A 32 14.71 -3.04 -0.23
CA LYS A 32 14.51 -2.61 1.15
C LYS A 32 14.74 -1.11 1.28
N HIS A 33 15.85 -0.59 0.75
CA HIS A 33 16.14 0.84 0.77
C HIS A 33 15.03 1.67 0.10
N LEU A 34 14.58 1.28 -1.10
CA LEU A 34 13.48 1.97 -1.79
C LEU A 34 12.17 1.94 -0.99
N LEU A 35 11.87 0.82 -0.33
CA LEU A 35 10.70 0.71 0.53
C LEU A 35 10.82 1.59 1.78
N ASN A 36 11.99 1.64 2.42
CA ASN A 36 12.26 2.52 3.55
C ASN A 36 12.02 4.00 3.18
N VAL A 37 12.54 4.44 2.03
CA VAL A 37 12.35 5.83 1.56
C VAL A 37 10.86 6.18 1.43
N ASN A 38 10.05 5.27 0.90
CA ASN A 38 8.60 5.49 0.80
C ASN A 38 7.92 5.53 2.17
N LEU A 39 8.36 4.70 3.11
CA LEU A 39 7.81 4.69 4.48
C LEU A 39 8.18 5.97 5.23
N GLU A 40 9.42 6.42 5.13
CA GLU A 40 9.89 7.70 5.67
C GLU A 40 9.14 8.88 5.04
N GLU A 41 8.86 8.83 3.74
CA GLU A 41 8.05 9.86 3.09
C GLU A 41 6.62 9.90 3.67
N CYS A 42 6.02 8.74 3.96
CA CYS A 42 4.70 8.68 4.60
C CYS A 42 4.67 9.30 6.00
N THR A 43 5.77 9.26 6.75
CA THR A 43 5.85 9.88 8.09
C THR A 43 6.24 11.36 8.04
N SER A 44 6.65 11.86 6.87
CA SER A 44 7.03 13.27 6.69
C SER A 44 5.84 14.21 6.81
N LYS A 45 5.92 15.14 7.78
CA LYS A 45 4.96 16.25 7.96
C LYS A 45 4.86 17.16 6.74
N LYS A 46 5.92 17.24 5.95
CA LYS A 46 5.97 18.06 4.73
C LYS A 46 5.08 17.47 3.64
N THR A 47 5.11 16.14 3.50
CA THR A 47 4.34 15.42 2.45
C THR A 47 2.90 15.16 2.92
N TYR A 48 2.73 14.77 4.18
CA TYR A 48 1.44 14.42 4.77
C TYR A 48 1.19 15.23 6.07
N PRO A 49 0.86 16.53 5.97
CA PRO A 49 0.61 17.35 7.14
C PRO A 49 -0.66 16.91 7.91
N PRO A 50 -0.71 17.10 9.24
CA PRO A 50 0.28 17.80 10.08
C PRO A 50 1.42 16.91 10.63
N GLU A 51 1.17 15.64 10.90
CA GLU A 51 2.09 14.76 11.65
C GLU A 51 2.63 13.57 10.83
N GLY A 52 2.29 13.48 9.54
CA GLY A 52 2.53 12.28 8.73
C GLY A 52 1.39 11.26 8.85
N ILE A 53 1.60 10.08 8.27
CA ILE A 53 0.71 8.92 8.38
C ILE A 53 1.41 7.87 9.24
N LEU A 54 1.11 7.86 10.54
CA LEU A 54 1.72 6.93 11.50
C LEU A 54 0.79 5.74 11.76
N THR A 55 -0.49 6.02 11.93
CA THR A 55 -1.51 5.06 12.35
C THR A 55 -2.49 4.70 11.23
N THR A 56 -3.36 3.72 11.50
CA THR A 56 -4.46 3.36 10.58
C THR A 56 -5.46 4.50 10.48
N GLU A 57 -5.72 5.16 11.62
CA GLU A 57 -6.63 6.28 11.77
C GLU A 57 -6.15 7.49 10.98
N ASP A 58 -4.84 7.79 11.01
CA ASP A 58 -4.25 8.87 10.20
C ASP A 58 -4.45 8.62 8.70
N ALA A 59 -4.24 7.37 8.28
CA ALA A 59 -4.41 6.96 6.90
C ALA A 59 -5.87 7.11 6.45
N LEU A 60 -6.83 6.66 7.27
CA LEU A 60 -8.26 6.82 6.99
C LEU A 60 -8.66 8.29 6.95
N LEU A 61 -8.23 9.10 7.92
CA LEU A 61 -8.52 10.52 7.97
C LEU A 61 -7.97 11.27 6.75
N TYR A 62 -6.77 10.90 6.29
CA TYR A 62 -6.20 11.43 5.05
C TYR A 62 -7.08 11.09 3.84
N LEU A 63 -7.54 9.83 3.72
CA LEU A 63 -8.45 9.42 2.63
C LEU A 63 -9.81 10.13 2.72
N GLU A 64 -10.37 10.31 3.91
CA GLU A 64 -11.62 11.06 4.12
C GLU A 64 -11.50 12.50 3.64
N LYS A 65 -10.40 13.17 3.99
CA LYS A 65 -10.10 14.55 3.53
C LYS A 65 -9.88 14.61 2.02
N LYS A 66 -9.33 13.56 1.41
CA LYS A 66 -9.01 13.53 -0.03
C LYS A 66 -10.22 13.23 -0.91
N PHE A 67 -11.07 12.29 -0.50
CA PHE A 67 -12.17 11.79 -1.34
C PHE A 67 -13.53 12.41 -1.02
N ALA A 68 -13.67 13.09 0.11
CA ALA A 68 -14.98 13.49 0.62
C ALA A 68 -14.99 14.90 1.25
N THR A 69 -14.16 15.83 0.75
CA THR A 69 -14.06 17.21 1.24
C THR A 69 -15.41 17.91 1.31
N GLY A 70 -15.69 18.60 2.42
CA GLY A 70 -16.92 19.40 2.60
C GLY A 70 -18.17 18.61 3.02
N GLN A 71 -18.05 17.30 3.24
CA GLN A 71 -19.18 16.47 3.72
C GLN A 71 -19.12 16.24 5.23
N ALA A 72 -20.27 15.91 5.83
CA ALA A 72 -20.36 15.52 7.23
C ALA A 72 -19.48 14.29 7.52
N LYS A 73 -18.88 14.23 8.72
CA LYS A 73 -17.88 13.21 9.11
C LYS A 73 -18.35 11.77 8.82
N GLU A 74 -19.57 11.42 9.23
CA GLU A 74 -20.13 10.08 9.03
C GLU A 74 -20.25 9.70 7.54
N TYR A 75 -20.60 10.66 6.69
CA TYR A 75 -20.70 10.43 5.25
C TYR A 75 -19.32 10.19 4.63
N ARG A 76 -18.30 10.93 5.09
CA ARG A 76 -16.92 10.75 4.61
C ARG A 76 -16.38 9.37 4.98
N GLN A 77 -16.61 8.94 6.22
CA GLN A 77 -16.26 7.61 6.70
C GLN A 77 -16.89 6.51 5.84
N ARG A 78 -18.22 6.55 5.67
CA ARG A 78 -18.94 5.59 4.81
C ARG A 78 -18.42 5.55 3.38
N LYS A 79 -18.04 6.71 2.82
CA LYS A 79 -17.48 6.78 1.47
C LYS A 79 -16.11 6.12 1.38
N VAL A 80 -15.23 6.36 2.34
CA VAL A 80 -13.90 5.73 2.40
C VAL A 80 -14.04 4.22 2.63
N ASP A 81 -14.90 3.80 3.56
CA ASP A 81 -15.18 2.38 3.79
C ASP A 81 -15.67 1.70 2.51
N GLY A 82 -16.64 2.30 1.82
CA GLY A 82 -17.12 1.79 0.54
C GLY A 82 -16.03 1.70 -0.54
N ILE A 83 -15.06 2.63 -0.56
CA ILE A 83 -13.92 2.55 -1.48
C ILE A 83 -13.01 1.38 -1.11
N LEU A 84 -12.68 1.20 0.17
CA LEU A 84 -11.78 0.14 0.64
C LEU A 84 -12.41 -1.25 0.47
N ASP A 85 -13.72 -1.35 0.65
CA ASP A 85 -14.46 -2.61 0.61
C ASP A 85 -14.91 -2.96 -0.80
N HIS A 86 -15.54 -2.05 -1.54
CA HIS A 86 -16.18 -2.37 -2.81
C HIS A 86 -15.40 -1.91 -4.05
N SER A 87 -14.56 -0.87 -3.96
CA SER A 87 -13.83 -0.35 -5.13
C SER A 87 -12.41 -0.90 -5.25
N LEU A 88 -11.72 -1.07 -4.13
CA LEU A 88 -10.32 -1.52 -4.11
C LEU A 88 -10.25 -3.05 -4.10
N LEU A 89 -9.66 -3.63 -5.16
CA LEU A 89 -9.44 -5.08 -5.32
C LEU A 89 -10.69 -5.92 -4.97
N PRO A 90 -11.85 -5.65 -5.60
CA PRO A 90 -13.14 -6.28 -5.22
C PRO A 90 -13.13 -7.81 -5.40
N HIS A 91 -12.29 -8.33 -6.29
CA HIS A 91 -12.13 -9.77 -6.51
C HIS A 91 -11.52 -10.52 -5.32
N LEU A 92 -10.95 -9.83 -4.34
CA LEU A 92 -10.40 -10.45 -3.13
C LEU A 92 -11.40 -10.53 -1.98
N GLY A 93 -12.51 -9.80 -2.08
CA GLY A 93 -13.55 -9.70 -1.06
C GLY A 93 -14.10 -8.27 -0.97
N ASP A 94 -15.26 -8.15 -0.35
CA ASP A 94 -16.04 -6.92 -0.23
C ASP A 94 -16.45 -6.59 1.22
N THR A 95 -15.87 -7.30 2.19
CA THR A 95 -16.12 -7.08 3.61
C THR A 95 -14.93 -6.43 4.31
N PRO A 96 -15.15 -5.75 5.46
CA PRO A 96 -14.06 -5.21 6.26
C PRO A 96 -13.02 -6.26 6.68
N THR A 97 -13.43 -7.52 6.86
CA THR A 97 -12.52 -8.62 7.21
C THR A 97 -11.56 -9.00 6.08
N ASP A 98 -11.91 -8.68 4.82
CA ASP A 98 -11.06 -8.94 3.66
C ASP A 98 -9.98 -7.86 3.45
N ARG A 99 -10.04 -6.73 4.16
CA ARG A 99 -9.09 -5.61 3.99
C ARG A 99 -7.64 -6.05 4.19
N LEU A 100 -7.36 -6.90 5.17
CA LEU A 100 -6.01 -7.40 5.43
C LEU A 100 -5.50 -8.27 4.26
N LYS A 101 -6.36 -9.13 3.70
CA LYS A 101 -6.04 -9.94 2.51
C LYS A 101 -5.71 -9.05 1.30
N LYS A 102 -6.46 -7.96 1.12
CA LYS A 102 -6.16 -6.94 0.09
C LYS A 102 -4.81 -6.27 0.32
N ALA A 103 -4.47 -5.96 1.57
CA ALA A 103 -3.20 -5.35 1.92
C ALA A 103 -2.01 -6.27 1.59
N LEU A 104 -2.11 -7.56 1.92
CA LEU A 104 -1.09 -8.55 1.56
C LEU A 104 -0.92 -8.67 0.04
N TYR A 105 -2.03 -8.74 -0.71
CA TYR A 105 -1.97 -8.80 -2.16
C TYR A 105 -1.34 -7.54 -2.76
N LEU A 106 -1.65 -6.36 -2.22
CA LEU A 106 -1.03 -5.10 -2.64
C LEU A 106 0.49 -5.10 -2.39
N GLY A 107 0.95 -5.69 -1.27
CA GLY A 107 2.38 -5.88 -1.01
C GLY A 107 3.06 -6.75 -2.08
N ARG A 108 2.39 -7.82 -2.52
CA ARG A 108 2.88 -8.67 -3.63
C ARG A 108 2.98 -7.91 -4.95
N ILE A 109 1.97 -7.09 -5.29
CA ILE A 109 2.01 -6.25 -6.49
C ILE A 109 3.17 -5.25 -6.40
N ALA A 110 3.32 -4.58 -5.25
CA ALA A 110 4.39 -3.61 -5.03
C ALA A 110 5.78 -4.25 -5.23
N ARG A 111 5.99 -5.46 -4.71
CA ARG A 111 7.20 -6.24 -4.98
C ARG A 111 7.41 -6.48 -6.47
N THR A 112 6.40 -6.97 -7.19
CA THR A 112 6.53 -7.24 -8.63
C THR A 112 6.91 -5.97 -9.42
N VAL A 113 6.40 -4.81 -9.01
CA VAL A 113 6.77 -3.52 -9.61
C VAL A 113 8.22 -3.16 -9.29
N LEU A 114 8.66 -3.34 -8.05
CA LEU A 114 10.06 -3.09 -7.64
C LEU A 114 11.03 -4.04 -8.35
N GLU A 115 10.70 -5.33 -8.49
CA GLU A 115 11.47 -6.32 -9.26
C GLU A 115 11.63 -5.91 -10.73
N LEU A 116 10.55 -5.40 -11.33
CA LEU A 116 10.55 -4.92 -12.71
C LEU A 116 11.40 -3.66 -12.86
N TYR A 117 11.27 -2.70 -11.95
CA TYR A 117 12.03 -1.45 -11.96
C TYR A 117 13.54 -1.70 -11.89
N LEU A 118 13.95 -2.68 -11.07
CA LEU A 118 15.35 -3.06 -10.88
C LEU A 118 15.88 -4.04 -11.95
N GLY A 119 15.09 -4.33 -12.99
CA GLY A 119 15.53 -5.08 -14.17
C GLY A 119 15.60 -6.61 -14.00
N GLN A 120 15.07 -7.18 -12.91
CA GLN A 120 15.09 -8.63 -12.67
C GLN A 120 13.94 -9.37 -13.36
N ARG A 121 12.83 -8.69 -13.66
CA ARG A 121 11.84 -9.20 -14.60
C ARG A 121 12.17 -8.66 -15.99
N GLY A 122 12.75 -9.50 -16.85
CA GLY A 122 12.78 -9.27 -18.29
C GLY A 122 11.37 -8.87 -18.71
N GLY A 123 11.23 -7.64 -19.23
CA GLY A 123 9.96 -6.95 -19.35
C GLY A 123 8.90 -7.90 -19.90
N THR A 124 7.78 -8.06 -19.20
CA THR A 124 6.64 -8.80 -19.74
C THR A 124 6.24 -8.08 -21.02
N THR A 125 6.75 -8.58 -22.14
CA THR A 125 6.36 -8.15 -23.46
C THR A 125 4.91 -8.57 -23.54
N ARG A 126 3.99 -7.64 -23.26
CA ARG A 126 2.62 -7.78 -23.72
C ARG A 126 2.75 -7.75 -25.23
N THR A 127 2.96 -8.91 -25.84
CA THR A 127 2.68 -9.17 -27.25
C THR A 127 1.25 -8.70 -27.46
N THR A 128 1.14 -7.47 -27.93
CA THR A 128 -0.09 -6.91 -28.43
C THR A 128 -0.28 -7.61 -29.76
N THR A 129 -0.95 -8.75 -29.72
CA THR A 129 -1.48 -9.39 -30.92
C THR A 129 -2.47 -8.38 -31.51
N ARG A 130 -2.11 -7.79 -32.64
CA ARG A 130 -2.98 -6.99 -33.48
C ARG A 130 -3.02 -7.63 -34.85
#